data_AF-A0A926TDN4-F1
#
_entry.id   AF-A0A926TDN4-F1
#
_cell.length_a   1.000
_cell.length_b   1.000
_cell.length_c   1.000
_cell.angle_alpha   90.00
_cell.angle_beta   90.00
_cell.angle_gamma   90.00
#
_symmetry.space_group_name_H-M   'P 1'
#
loop_
_entity.id
_entity.type
_entity.pdbx_description
1 polymer ?
#
loop_
_entity_poly.entity_id
_entity_poly.type
_entity_poly.pdbx_seq_one_letter_code
_entity_poly.pdbx_strand_id
1 'polypeptide(L)'
;MTSKVRRLADGFSLLVLSPRLALMYRALKRPGRGGRMDRIQCGYFGFESEEQAQQFVTGIKRQFGEVRAAVRESDRLPNCAWEVKVWEFDGLLPLALQCAERSAA
;
A
#
# COMPACT_ATOMS: atom_id res chain seq x y z
N MET A 1 -1.87 14.58 -8.91
CA MET A 1 -1.95 13.72 -7.70
C MET A 1 -1.75 14.55 -6.46
N THR A 2 -2.76 14.69 -5.62
CA THR A 2 -2.64 15.30 -4.29
C THR A 2 -2.36 14.20 -3.29
N SER A 3 -1.10 14.02 -2.90
CA SER A 3 -0.72 13.07 -1.85
C SER A 3 -1.01 13.66 -0.47
N LYS A 4 -1.70 12.92 0.41
CA LYS A 4 -1.97 13.34 1.79
C LYS A 4 -1.31 12.38 2.77
N VAL A 5 -0.60 12.91 3.77
CA VAL A 5 -0.02 12.13 4.86
C VAL A 5 -0.98 12.11 6.04
N ARG A 6 -1.34 10.93 6.53
CA ARG A 6 -2.10 10.71 7.77
C ARG A 6 -1.22 10.00 8.79
N ARG A 7 -0.97 10.63 9.93
CA ARG A 7 -0.25 9.98 11.05
C ARG A 7 -1.12 8.90 11.67
N LEU A 8 -0.52 7.74 11.93
CA LEU A 8 -1.12 6.63 12.67
C LEU A 8 -0.50 6.57 14.07
N ALA A 9 -1.00 5.68 14.93
CA ALA A 9 -0.37 5.38 16.21
C ALA A 9 1.07 4.81 16.03
N ASP A 10 1.85 4.81 17.10
CA ASP A 10 3.15 4.11 17.21
C ASP A 10 4.26 4.52 16.22
N GLY A 11 4.16 5.75 15.68
CA GLY A 11 5.18 6.32 14.79
C GLY A 11 5.06 5.86 13.34
N PHE A 12 3.90 5.29 12.96
CA PHE A 12 3.58 5.01 11.57
C PHE A 12 2.89 6.20 10.91
N SER A 13 3.08 6.33 9.60
CA SER A 13 2.38 7.30 8.76
C SER A 13 1.86 6.61 7.51
N LEU A 14 0.71 7.07 7.05
CA LEU A 14 0.04 6.58 5.85
C LEU A 14 0.09 7.68 4.79
N LEU A 15 0.82 7.42 3.71
CA LEU A 15 0.85 8.24 2.52
C LEU A 15 -0.27 7.80 1.58
N VAL A 16 -1.35 8.57 1.51
CA VAL A 16 -2.47 8.32 0.60
C VAL A 16 -2.12 8.91 -0.77
N LEU A 17 -1.98 8.05 -1.77
CA LEU A 17 -1.63 8.42 -3.15
C LEU A 17 -2.88 8.63 -4.02
N SER A 18 -3.93 7.85 -3.75
CA SER A 18 -5.25 7.97 -4.38
C SER A 18 -6.34 7.45 -3.43
N PRO A 19 -7.63 7.61 -3.75
CA PRO A 19 -8.73 7.04 -2.97
C PRO A 19 -8.64 5.51 -2.78
N ARG A 20 -7.90 4.81 -3.67
CA ARG A 20 -7.73 3.35 -3.67
C ARG A 20 -6.30 2.90 -3.40
N LEU A 21 -5.38 3.80 -3.07
CA LEU A 21 -3.97 3.47 -2.89
C LEU A 21 -3.33 4.27 -1.76
N ALA A 22 -2.73 3.56 -0.82
CA ALA A 22 -1.92 4.17 0.22
C ALA A 22 -0.68 3.32 0.56
N LEU A 23 0.39 3.98 0.99
CA LEU A 23 1.61 3.34 1.49
C LEU A 23 1.79 3.68 2.96
N MET A 24 2.03 2.67 3.79
CA MET A 24 2.37 2.88 5.19
C MET A 24 3.88 2.80 5.37
N TYR A 25 4.44 3.79 6.04
CA TYR A 25 5.84 3.87 6.37
C TYR A 25 6.03 4.19 7.85
N ARG A 26 7.21 3.84 8.37
CA ARG A 26 7.60 4.15 9.74
C ARG A 26 8.76 5.12 9.71
N ALA A 27 8.62 6.24 10.43
CA ALA A 27 9.72 7.18 10.64
C ALA A 27 10.78 6.53 11.54
N LEU A 28 12.02 6.47 11.07
CA LEU A 28 13.11 5.90 11.83
C LEU A 28 13.59 6.91 12.88
N LYS A 29 13.58 6.53 14.16
CA LYS A 29 13.95 7.39 15.30
C LYS A 29 15.40 7.86 15.30
N ARG A 30 16.26 7.34 14.42
CA ARG A 30 17.66 7.74 14.29
C ARG A 30 17.98 7.93 12.80
N PRO A 31 18.56 9.07 12.39
CA PRO A 31 19.29 9.15 11.13
C PRO A 31 20.40 8.09 11.20
N GLY A 32 20.27 7.02 10.42
CA GLY A 32 21.28 5.95 10.39
C GLY A 32 22.49 6.33 9.53
N ARG A 33 23.58 5.56 9.65
CA ARG A 33 24.68 5.53 8.66
C ARG A 33 24.07 5.11 7.31
N GLY A 34 23.89 6.06 6.41
CA GLY A 34 23.24 5.86 5.10
C GLY A 34 21.99 6.71 4.85
N GLY A 35 21.58 7.58 5.77
CA GLY A 35 20.64 8.67 5.49
C GLY A 35 19.16 8.30 5.25
N ARG A 36 18.75 7.04 5.41
CA ARG A 36 17.34 6.66 5.25
C ARG A 36 16.50 7.15 6.43
N MET A 37 15.54 8.04 6.16
CA MET A 37 14.64 8.61 7.16
C MET A 37 13.36 7.78 7.36
N ASP A 38 12.92 7.05 6.32
CA ASP A 38 11.65 6.32 6.30
C ASP A 38 11.80 4.96 5.59
N ARG A 39 11.08 3.93 6.08
CA ARG A 39 10.96 2.63 5.40
C ARG A 39 9.49 2.27 5.20
N ILE A 40 9.10 1.99 3.96
CA ILE A 40 7.77 1.46 3.62
C ILE A 40 7.62 0.08 4.24
N GLN A 41 6.50 -0.14 4.90
CA GLN A 41 6.20 -1.38 5.63
C GLN A 41 5.14 -2.22 4.90
N CYS A 42 4.18 -1.54 4.26
CA CYS A 42 3.17 -2.19 3.44
C CYS A 42 2.47 -1.17 2.53
N GLY A 43 1.82 -1.69 1.48
CA GLY A 43 0.85 -0.98 0.66
C GLY A 43 -0.58 -1.45 0.94
N TYR A 44 -1.53 -0.55 0.74
CA TYR A 44 -2.97 -0.78 0.81
C TYR A 44 -3.58 -0.46 -0.54
N PHE A 45 -4.28 -1.43 -1.12
CA PHE A 45 -4.92 -1.34 -2.43
C PHE A 45 -6.41 -1.58 -2.25
N GLY A 46 -7.25 -0.64 -2.68
CA GLY A 46 -8.68 -0.62 -2.40
C GLY A 46 -9.54 -1.15 -3.55
N PHE A 47 -10.60 -1.88 -3.19
CA PHE A 47 -11.51 -2.57 -4.10
C PHE A 47 -12.96 -2.40 -3.66
N GLU A 48 -13.89 -2.58 -4.61
CA GLU A 48 -15.34 -2.51 -4.35
C GLU A 48 -15.88 -3.83 -3.82
N SER A 49 -15.24 -4.95 -4.15
CA SER A 49 -15.68 -6.29 -3.74
C SER A 49 -14.51 -7.16 -3.28
N GLU A 50 -14.83 -8.21 -2.53
CA GLU A 50 -13.85 -9.19 -2.05
C GLU A 50 -13.20 -9.93 -3.23
N GLU A 51 -14.00 -10.30 -4.24
CA GLU A 51 -13.56 -11.05 -5.40
C GLU A 51 -12.51 -10.27 -6.21
N GLN A 52 -12.71 -8.96 -6.39
CA GLN A 52 -11.72 -8.09 -7.04
C GLN A 52 -10.40 -8.07 -6.24
N ALA A 53 -10.49 -8.04 -4.91
CA ALA A 53 -9.32 -8.07 -4.04
C ALA A 53 -8.58 -9.41 -4.12
N GLN A 54 -9.28 -10.56 -4.16
CA GLN A 54 -8.66 -11.86 -4.38
C GLN A 54 -8.03 -12.01 -5.78
N GLN A 55 -8.69 -11.50 -6.82
CA GLN A 55 -8.14 -11.48 -8.18
C GLN A 55 -6.84 -10.67 -8.22
N PHE A 56 -6.81 -9.52 -7.53
CA PHE A 56 -5.59 -8.73 -7.40
C PHE A 56 -4.47 -9.50 -6.70
N VAL A 57 -4.75 -10.17 -5.58
CA VAL A 57 -3.75 -11.01 -4.87
C VAL A 57 -3.21 -12.11 -5.77
N THR A 58 -4.07 -12.76 -6.55
CA THR A 58 -3.66 -13.78 -7.53
C THR A 58 -2.76 -13.17 -8.60
N GLY A 59 -3.13 -12.00 -9.13
CA GLY A 59 -2.36 -11.27 -10.12
C GLY A 59 -0.96 -10.88 -9.65
N ILE A 60 -0.85 -10.27 -8.46
CA ILE A 60 0.46 -9.86 -7.92
C ILE A 60 1.34 -11.07 -7.61
N LYS A 61 0.77 -12.18 -7.13
CA LYS A 61 1.55 -13.41 -6.88
C LYS A 61 2.05 -14.04 -8.17
N ARG A 62 1.25 -14.00 -9.23
CA ARG A 62 1.68 -14.44 -10.56
C ARG A 62 2.80 -13.57 -11.13
N GLN A 63 2.75 -12.26 -10.91
CA GLN A 63 3.71 -11.31 -11.45
C GLN A 63 5.03 -11.24 -10.66
N PHE A 64 4.95 -11.32 -9.32
CA PHE A 64 6.08 -11.05 -8.43
C PHE A 64 6.49 -12.26 -7.57
N GLY A 65 5.83 -13.41 -7.72
CA GLY A 65 6.11 -14.62 -6.95
C GLY A 65 5.45 -14.63 -5.57
N GLU A 66 6.14 -15.14 -4.56
CA GLU A 66 5.60 -15.24 -3.21
C GLU A 66 5.49 -13.86 -2.52
N VAL A 67 4.37 -13.19 -2.77
CA VAL A 67 4.02 -11.93 -2.10
C VAL A 67 3.13 -12.21 -0.91
N ARG A 68 3.55 -11.74 0.27
CA ARG A 68 2.71 -11.73 1.47
C ARG A 68 1.65 -10.65 1.32
N ALA A 69 0.39 -11.06 1.20
CA ALA A 69 -0.77 -10.18 1.07
C ALA A 69 -1.98 -10.75 1.82
N ALA A 70 -2.88 -9.87 2.25
CA ALA A 70 -4.12 -10.24 2.93
C ALA A 70 -5.28 -9.37 2.42
N VAL A 71 -6.38 -10.03 2.05
CA VAL A 71 -7.67 -9.41 1.74
C VAL A 71 -8.42 -9.16 3.05
N ARG A 72 -9.03 -7.99 3.20
CA ARG A 72 -9.80 -7.61 4.39
C ARG A 72 -10.78 -6.48 4.09
N GLU A 73 -11.75 -6.27 4.97
CA GLU A 73 -12.57 -5.06 4.96
C GLU A 73 -11.69 -3.81 5.08
N SER A 74 -12.08 -2.76 4.35
CA SER A 74 -11.31 -1.53 4.29
C SER A 74 -11.40 -0.75 5.59
N ASP A 75 -10.24 -0.44 6.16
CA ASP A 75 -10.08 0.45 7.33
C ASP A 75 -9.22 1.66 6.96
N ARG A 76 -8.27 1.47 6.04
CA ARG A 76 -7.30 2.52 5.70
C ARG A 76 -7.78 3.37 4.52
N LEU A 77 -8.63 2.83 3.65
CA LEU A 77 -9.14 3.47 2.44
C LEU A 77 -10.66 3.70 2.53
N PRO A 78 -11.12 4.87 3.01
CA PRO A 78 -12.52 5.09 3.41
C PRO A 78 -13.55 4.99 2.27
N ASN A 79 -13.11 5.05 1.01
CA ASN A 79 -13.98 4.98 -0.17
C ASN A 79 -13.98 3.59 -0.82
N CYS A 80 -13.46 2.58 -0.13
CA CYS A 80 -13.40 1.20 -0.60
C CYS A 80 -14.13 0.31 0.40
N ALA A 81 -14.81 -0.74 -0.06
CA ALA A 81 -15.38 -1.75 0.83
C ALA A 81 -14.31 -2.74 1.28
N TRP A 82 -13.39 -3.08 0.38
CA TRP A 82 -12.32 -4.04 0.60
C TRP A 82 -10.95 -3.42 0.36
N GLU A 83 -9.94 -3.93 1.05
CA GLU A 83 -8.55 -3.58 0.80
C GLU A 83 -7.66 -4.82 0.82
N VAL A 84 -6.60 -4.78 0.02
CA VAL A 84 -5.48 -5.72 0.08
C VAL A 84 -4.32 -5.05 0.77
N LYS A 85 -3.94 -5.58 1.94
CA LYS A 85 -2.68 -5.23 2.59
C LYS A 85 -1.56 -6.07 2.00
N VAL A 86 -0.61 -5.43 1.35
CA VAL A 86 0.58 -6.07 0.78
C VAL A 86 1.79 -5.66 1.61
N TRP A 87 2.46 -6.61 2.26
CA TRP A 87 3.67 -6.31 3.04
C TRP A 87 4.83 -5.93 2.12
N GLU A 88 5.83 -5.22 2.64
CA GLU A 88 7.02 -4.83 1.89
C GLU A 88 7.66 -6.03 1.17
N PHE A 89 7.94 -5.82 -0.12
CA PHE A 89 8.74 -6.66 -1.00
C PHE A 89 9.37 -5.76 -2.08
N ASP A 90 10.35 -6.26 -2.83
CA ASP A 90 11.12 -5.44 -3.78
C ASP A 90 10.27 -4.78 -4.88
N GLY A 91 9.17 -5.43 -5.28
CA GLY A 91 8.25 -4.93 -6.32
C GLY A 91 7.12 -4.01 -5.79
N LEU A 92 7.08 -3.67 -4.51
CA LEU A 92 5.96 -2.91 -3.93
C LEU A 92 5.81 -1.50 -4.52
N LEU A 93 6.93 -0.79 -4.71
CA LEU A 93 6.92 0.54 -5.32
C LEU A 93 6.50 0.50 -6.80
N PRO A 94 7.09 -0.36 -7.65
CA PRO A 94 6.60 -0.58 -9.01
C PRO A 94 5.09 -0.91 -9.08
N LEU A 95 4.61 -1.81 -8.22
CA LEU A 95 3.19 -2.16 -8.14
C LEU A 95 2.33 -0.95 -7.79
N ALA A 96 2.73 -0.16 -6.78
CA ALA A 96 2.01 1.04 -6.39
C ALA A 96 1.92 2.05 -7.55
N LEU A 97 3.01 2.28 -8.28
CA LEU A 97 3.02 3.17 -9.45
C LEU A 97 2.06 2.68 -10.54
N GLN A 98 2.10 1.39 -10.89
CA GLN A 98 1.19 0.78 -11.87
C GLN A 98 -0.29 0.97 -11.49
N CYS A 99 -0.63 0.76 -10.21
CA CYS A 99 -1.99 0.97 -9.72
C CYS A 99 -2.40 2.45 -9.72
N ALA A 100 -1.45 3.34 -9.45
CA ALA A 100 -1.69 4.77 -9.43
C ALA A 100 -1.97 5.33 -10.84
N GLU A 101 -1.25 4.84 -11.85
CA GLU A 101 -1.48 5.17 -13.27
C GLU A 101 -2.84 4.69 -13.77
N ARG A 102 -3.22 3.44 -13.45
CA ARG A 102 -4.52 2.87 -13.83
C ARG A 102 -5.73 3.57 -13.19
N SER A 103 -5.53 4.26 -12.07
CA SER A 103 -6.59 5.00 -11.38
C SER A 103 -6.76 6.43 -11.90
N ALA A 104 -5.85 6.91 -12.75
CA ALA A 104 -5.87 8.25 -13.34
C ALA A 104 -6.37 8.28 -14.79
N ALA A 105 -6.55 7.10 -15.40
CA ALA A 105 -7.17 6.89 -16.71
C ALA A 105 -8.65 6.55 -16.55
#